data_AF-A0A2V8GJL6-F1
#
_entry.id   AF-A0A2V8GJL6-F1
#
_cell.length_a   1.000
_cell.length_b   1.000
_cell.length_c   1.000
_cell.angle_alpha   90.00
_cell.angle_beta   90.00
_cell.angle_gamma   90.00
#
_symmetry.space_group_name_H-M   'P 1'
#
loop_
_entity.id
_entity.type
_entity.pdbx_description
1 polymer ?
#
loop_
_entity_poly.entity_id
_entity_poly.type
_entity_poly.pdbx_seq_one_letter_code
_entity_poly.pdbx_strand_id
1 'polypeptide(L)'
;MALDKVNLATVEMMWRREVEAAHTYRLLADRERDPKRRDILIRLAEQEEKHATRWAERITLTTGREPDRKEVERGLSWFQRIGDPNVVLHRLEQEESRAEAEYDQLMSKLSDPTDRRIAEDAMLEERDHAIVLRTLAGGAIPTPRSTLDTILRRERWHVRGHGWIGDAIYGVNDGLGAVFGIVSGMAGYTGGSEVVLAAGLAGTLASALSMGAGAYLSSKSEREV
;
A
#
# COMPACT_ATOMS: atom_id res chain seq x y z
N MET A 1 0.58 8.56 32.84
CA MET A 1 0.92 9.99 32.80
C MET A 1 -0.25 10.66 32.09
N ALA A 2 -0.93 11.63 32.73
CA ALA A 2 -2.12 12.25 32.13
C ALA A 2 -1.72 13.07 30.91
N LEU A 3 -2.38 12.84 29.78
CA LEU A 3 -2.13 13.54 28.53
C LEU A 3 -2.41 15.04 28.71
N ASP A 4 -1.46 15.88 28.31
CA ASP A 4 -1.65 17.35 28.28
C ASP A 4 -2.79 17.69 27.32
N LYS A 5 -3.59 18.73 27.62
CA LYS A 5 -4.73 19.17 26.80
C LYS A 5 -4.33 19.47 25.35
N VAL A 6 -3.08 19.92 25.13
CA VAL A 6 -2.51 20.15 23.80
C VAL A 6 -2.34 18.84 23.01
N ASN A 7 -2.03 17.74 23.70
CA ASN A 7 -1.90 16.42 23.10
C ASN A 7 -3.27 15.85 22.70
N LEU A 8 -4.29 16.01 23.55
CA LEU A 8 -5.65 15.53 23.26
C LEU A 8 -6.23 16.19 21.99
N ALA A 9 -6.11 17.52 21.84
CA ALA A 9 -6.62 18.21 20.66
C ALA A 9 -5.92 17.74 19.36
N THR A 10 -4.63 17.42 19.44
CA THR A 10 -3.86 16.89 18.32
C THR A 10 -4.31 15.48 17.96
N VAL A 11 -4.51 14.62 18.96
CA VAL A 11 -5.02 13.26 18.80
C VAL A 11 -6.45 13.25 18.24
N GLU A 12 -7.33 14.13 18.72
CA GLU A 12 -8.69 14.30 18.20
C GLU A 12 -8.70 14.76 16.74
N MET A 13 -7.81 15.70 16.39
CA MET A 13 -7.63 16.14 15.00
C MET A 13 -7.21 14.97 14.10
N MET A 14 -6.24 14.15 14.54
CA MET A 14 -5.79 13.00 13.77
C MET A 14 -6.90 11.96 13.61
N TRP A 15 -7.56 11.60 14.71
CA TRP A 15 -8.73 10.72 14.66
C TRP A 15 -9.78 11.16 13.64
N ARG A 16 -10.12 12.46 13.61
CA ARG A 16 -11.08 12.99 12.64
C ARG A 16 -10.59 12.82 11.20
N ARG A 17 -9.32 13.12 10.92
CA ARG A 17 -8.74 12.96 9.58
C ARG A 17 -8.86 11.51 9.10
N GLU A 18 -8.50 10.54 9.94
CA GLU A 18 -8.60 9.12 9.57
C GLU A 18 -10.04 8.69 9.28
N VAL A 19 -11.00 9.14 10.11
CA VAL A 19 -12.42 8.84 9.88
C VAL A 19 -12.92 9.49 8.59
N GLU A 20 -12.50 10.72 8.29
CA GLU A 20 -12.85 11.41 7.05
C GLU A 20 -12.29 10.69 5.83
N ALA A 21 -11.01 10.29 5.86
CA ALA A 21 -10.37 9.54 4.78
C ALA A 21 -11.03 8.17 4.56
N ALA A 22 -11.20 7.37 5.64
CA ALA A 22 -11.88 6.08 5.61
C ALA A 22 -13.26 6.16 4.93
N HIS A 23 -14.09 7.10 5.39
CA HIS A 23 -15.43 7.27 4.87
C HIS A 23 -15.42 7.70 3.40
N THR A 24 -14.50 8.61 3.05
CA THR A 24 -14.35 9.10 1.67
C THR A 24 -13.92 7.98 0.72
N TYR A 25 -12.97 7.12 1.13
CA TYR A 25 -12.57 5.95 0.36
C TYR A 25 -13.72 4.96 0.13
N ARG A 26 -14.55 4.69 1.15
CA ARG A 26 -15.76 3.85 0.98
C ARG A 26 -16.73 4.46 -0.03
N LEU A 27 -17.00 5.77 0.05
CA LEU A 27 -17.89 6.46 -0.88
C LEU A 27 -17.38 6.48 -2.32
N LEU A 28 -16.06 6.52 -2.52
CA LEU A 28 -15.42 6.38 -3.83
C LEU A 28 -15.54 4.94 -4.33
N ALA A 29 -15.28 3.95 -3.48
CA ALA A 29 -15.41 2.53 -3.82
C ALA A 29 -16.83 2.17 -4.28
N ASP A 30 -17.85 2.70 -3.61
CA ASP A 30 -19.26 2.46 -3.96
C ASP A 30 -19.64 2.97 -5.37
N ARG A 31 -18.93 3.99 -5.85
CA ARG A 31 -19.15 4.60 -7.18
C ARG A 31 -18.21 4.05 -8.26
N GLU A 32 -17.18 3.31 -7.89
CA GLU A 32 -16.16 2.82 -8.80
C GLU A 32 -16.67 1.60 -9.59
N ARG A 33 -16.45 1.63 -10.91
CA ARG A 33 -16.90 0.58 -11.85
C ARG A 33 -15.83 -0.48 -12.06
N ASP A 34 -14.55 -0.10 -12.00
CA ASP A 34 -13.45 -1.05 -12.13
C ASP A 34 -13.28 -1.84 -10.82
N PRO A 35 -13.48 -3.18 -10.83
CA PRO A 35 -13.38 -3.99 -9.63
C PRO A 35 -11.99 -3.93 -8.97
N LYS A 36 -10.92 -3.70 -9.74
CA LYS A 36 -9.55 -3.58 -9.19
C LYS A 36 -9.36 -2.26 -8.46
N ARG A 37 -9.81 -1.15 -9.04
CA ARG A 37 -9.73 0.18 -8.42
C ARG A 37 -10.60 0.24 -7.16
N ARG A 38 -11.78 -0.38 -7.21
CA ARG A 38 -12.67 -0.52 -6.05
C ARG A 38 -12.01 -1.29 -4.91
N ASP A 39 -11.35 -2.42 -5.21
CA ASP A 39 -10.63 -3.22 -4.20
C ASP A 39 -9.53 -2.41 -3.51
N ILE A 40 -8.79 -1.60 -4.28
CA ILE A 40 -7.76 -0.70 -3.74
C ILE A 40 -8.37 0.33 -2.77
N LEU A 41 -9.46 1.00 -3.18
CA LEU A 41 -10.15 1.98 -2.34
C LEU A 41 -10.71 1.36 -1.05
N ILE A 42 -11.24 0.13 -1.12
CA ILE A 42 -11.69 -0.60 0.06
C ILE A 42 -10.54 -0.87 1.03
N ARG A 43 -9.38 -1.31 0.51
CA ARG A 43 -8.19 -1.57 1.35
C ARG A 43 -7.68 -0.31 2.03
N LEU A 44 -7.61 0.81 1.30
CA LEU A 44 -7.26 2.12 1.87
C LEU A 44 -8.24 2.48 3.00
N ALA A 45 -9.55 2.34 2.78
CA ALA A 45 -10.55 2.57 3.82
C ALA A 45 -10.31 1.72 5.08
N GLU A 46 -10.02 0.43 4.91
CA GLU A 46 -9.74 -0.49 6.03
C GLU A 46 -8.45 -0.15 6.79
N GLN A 47 -7.48 0.49 6.14
CA GLN A 47 -6.26 0.99 6.80
C GLN A 47 -6.57 2.20 7.66
N GLU A 48 -7.27 3.20 7.11
CA GLU A 48 -7.66 4.38 7.89
C GLU A 48 -8.63 4.03 9.03
N GLU A 49 -9.51 3.05 8.84
CA GLU A 49 -10.34 2.54 9.93
C GLU A 49 -9.50 1.99 11.09
N LYS A 50 -8.33 1.37 10.82
CA LYS A 50 -7.39 0.92 11.86
C LYS A 50 -6.67 2.09 12.50
N HIS A 51 -6.21 3.09 11.73
CA HIS A 51 -5.63 4.31 12.28
C HIS A 51 -6.62 5.04 13.20
N ALA A 52 -7.85 5.25 12.72
CA ALA A 52 -8.94 5.83 13.50
C ALA A 52 -9.22 5.04 14.78
N THR A 53 -9.16 3.71 14.74
CA THR A 53 -9.34 2.87 15.93
C THR A 53 -8.24 3.11 16.95
N ARG A 54 -6.97 3.14 16.53
CA ARG A 54 -5.84 3.43 17.42
C ARG A 54 -5.98 4.81 18.06
N TRP A 55 -6.35 5.85 17.31
CA TRP A 55 -6.57 7.18 17.88
C TRP A 55 -7.79 7.25 18.80
N ALA A 56 -8.89 6.56 18.47
CA ALA A 56 -10.07 6.49 19.32
C ALA A 56 -9.78 5.83 20.68
N GLU A 57 -8.93 4.79 20.70
CA GLU A 57 -8.44 4.19 21.95
C GLU A 57 -7.69 5.22 22.81
N ARG A 58 -6.84 6.04 22.20
CA ARG A 58 -6.12 7.12 22.91
C ARG A 58 -7.08 8.17 23.49
N ILE A 59 -8.07 8.60 22.71
CA ILE A 59 -9.11 9.54 23.17
C ILE A 59 -9.91 8.95 24.33
N THR A 60 -10.31 7.69 24.22
CA THR A 60 -11.10 6.98 25.24
C THR A 60 -10.32 6.82 26.54
N LEU A 61 -9.04 6.44 26.46
CA LEU A 61 -8.15 6.34 27.62
C LEU A 61 -7.97 7.68 28.35
N THR A 62 -8.08 8.78 27.63
CA THR A 62 -7.89 10.14 28.18
C THR A 62 -9.17 10.72 28.76
N THR A 63 -10.26 10.60 28.02
CA THR A 63 -11.52 11.31 28.30
C THR A 63 -12.55 10.41 28.99
N GLY A 64 -12.34 9.09 28.96
CA GLY A 64 -13.32 8.09 29.39
C GLY A 64 -14.51 7.92 28.44
N ARG A 65 -14.47 8.55 27.26
CA ARG A 65 -15.55 8.52 26.26
C ARG A 65 -15.01 8.15 24.89
N GLU A 66 -15.71 7.24 24.24
CA GLU A 66 -15.41 6.88 22.86
C GLU A 66 -15.90 7.98 21.90
N PRO A 67 -15.06 8.44 20.96
CA PRO A 67 -15.45 9.48 20.01
C PRO A 67 -16.43 8.93 18.95
N ASP A 68 -17.47 9.70 18.60
CA ASP A 68 -18.53 9.27 17.68
C ASP A 68 -18.14 9.47 16.21
N ARG A 69 -17.78 8.39 15.53
CA ARG A 69 -17.44 8.40 14.09
C ARG A 69 -18.57 8.99 13.24
N LYS A 70 -19.83 8.75 13.59
CA LYS A 70 -20.98 9.22 12.80
C LYS A 70 -21.11 10.74 12.83
N GLU A 71 -20.56 11.41 13.84
CA GLU A 71 -20.50 12.88 13.87
C GLU A 71 -19.64 13.42 12.73
N VAL A 72 -18.48 12.80 12.51
CA VAL A 72 -17.53 13.17 11.45
C VAL A 72 -18.11 12.85 10.08
N GLU A 73 -18.66 11.64 9.90
CA GLU A 73 -19.25 11.20 8.63
C GLU A 73 -20.42 12.09 8.18
N ARG A 74 -21.27 12.54 9.12
CA ARG A 74 -22.39 13.46 8.82
C ARG A 74 -21.90 14.82 8.31
N GLY A 75 -20.71 15.25 8.69
CA GLY A 75 -20.10 16.50 8.23
C GLY A 75 -19.65 16.48 6.75
N LEU A 76 -19.46 15.30 6.17
CA LEU A 76 -18.89 15.11 4.82
C LEU A 76 -19.90 15.27 3.67
N SER A 77 -21.00 15.99 3.90
CA SER A 77 -22.03 16.26 2.87
C SER A 77 -21.48 16.92 1.59
N TRP A 78 -20.30 17.55 1.66
CA TRP A 78 -19.62 18.12 0.49
C TRP A 78 -19.24 17.05 -0.55
N PHE A 79 -18.97 15.80 -0.14
CA PHE A 79 -18.67 14.71 -1.07
C PHE A 79 -19.85 14.42 -2.01
N GLN A 80 -21.09 14.54 -1.51
CA GLN A 80 -22.30 14.35 -2.31
C GLN A 80 -22.47 15.42 -3.40
N ARG A 81 -21.79 16.57 -3.25
CA ARG A 81 -21.88 17.70 -4.18
C ARG A 81 -20.83 17.63 -5.30
N ILE A 82 -19.81 16.80 -5.16
CA ILE A 82 -18.77 16.64 -6.18
C ILE A 82 -19.16 15.49 -7.12
N GLY A 83 -19.33 15.82 -8.40
CA GLY A 83 -19.69 14.85 -9.43
C GLY A 83 -18.53 14.04 -10.01
N ASP A 84 -17.29 14.54 -9.88
CA ASP A 84 -16.09 13.90 -10.45
C ASP A 84 -15.22 13.24 -9.35
N PRO A 85 -15.09 11.90 -9.35
CA PRO A 85 -14.23 11.18 -8.41
C PRO A 85 -12.76 11.61 -8.42
N ASN A 86 -12.22 12.08 -9.55
CA ASN A 86 -10.81 12.47 -9.65
C ASN A 86 -10.49 13.73 -8.84
N VAL A 87 -11.44 14.65 -8.73
CA VAL A 87 -11.30 15.85 -7.88
C VAL A 87 -11.13 15.44 -6.42
N VAL A 88 -11.86 14.41 -5.98
CA VAL A 88 -11.75 13.91 -4.61
C VAL A 88 -10.44 13.15 -4.39
N LEU A 89 -10.03 12.31 -5.34
CA LEU A 89 -8.74 11.60 -5.28
C LEU A 89 -7.55 12.56 -5.21
N HIS A 90 -7.55 13.63 -5.99
CA HIS A 90 -6.50 14.66 -5.92
C HIS A 90 -6.49 15.39 -4.58
N ARG A 91 -7.66 15.66 -4.01
CA ARG A 91 -7.73 16.28 -2.69
C ARG A 91 -7.16 15.36 -1.60
N LEU A 92 -7.54 14.09 -1.61
CA LEU A 92 -7.00 13.10 -0.67
C LEU A 92 -5.47 12.98 -0.83
N GLU A 93 -4.97 12.91 -2.07
CA GLU A 93 -3.53 12.88 -2.33
C GLU A 93 -2.78 14.11 -1.78
N GLN A 94 -3.39 15.29 -1.87
CA GLN A 94 -2.85 16.51 -1.26
C GLN A 94 -2.90 16.47 0.26
N GLU A 95 -3.93 15.88 0.85
CA GLU A 95 -4.06 15.70 2.30
C GLU A 95 -2.97 14.74 2.82
N GLU A 96 -2.72 13.60 2.16
CA GLU A 96 -1.63 12.68 2.55
C GLU A 96 -0.24 13.30 2.37
N SER A 97 -0.02 14.00 1.25
CA SER A 97 1.24 14.68 0.99
C SER A 97 1.51 15.81 2.00
N ARG A 98 0.45 16.47 2.47
CA ARG A 98 0.54 17.52 3.49
C ARG A 98 0.83 16.94 4.86
N ALA A 99 0.33 15.75 5.18
CA ALA A 99 0.65 15.07 6.43
C ALA A 99 2.16 14.79 6.54
N GLU A 100 2.82 14.38 5.45
CA GLU A 100 4.29 14.24 5.37
C GLU A 100 4.99 15.59 5.62
N ALA A 101 4.51 16.68 5.02
CA ALA A 101 5.13 18.01 5.16
C ALA A 101 4.96 18.64 6.55
N GLU A 102 3.87 18.36 7.25
CA GLU A 102 3.57 18.88 8.59
C GLU A 102 4.12 17.96 9.71
N TYR A 103 4.83 16.89 9.36
CA TYR A 103 5.31 15.85 10.28
C TYR A 103 6.10 16.39 11.49
N ASP A 104 7.13 17.20 11.26
CA ASP A 104 7.96 17.73 12.34
C ASP A 104 7.14 18.59 13.32
N GLN A 105 6.16 19.33 12.80
CA GLN A 105 5.27 20.15 13.62
C GLN A 105 4.30 19.28 14.42
N LEU A 106 3.77 18.22 13.82
CA LEU A 106 2.95 17.23 14.51
C LEU A 106 3.70 16.58 15.67
N MET A 107 4.90 16.06 15.40
CA MET A 107 5.71 15.35 16.39
C MET A 107 6.13 16.24 17.55
N SER A 108 6.27 17.56 17.31
CA SER A 108 6.53 18.54 18.36
C SER A 108 5.36 18.73 19.35
N LYS A 109 4.12 18.45 18.91
CA LYS A 109 2.89 18.60 19.70
C LYS A 109 2.50 17.33 20.46
N LEU A 110 2.96 16.18 19.99
CA LEU A 110 2.77 14.90 20.66
C LEU A 110 3.80 14.75 21.77
N SER A 111 3.36 14.70 23.03
CA SER A 111 4.26 14.58 24.19
C SER A 111 4.39 13.13 24.69
N ASP A 112 3.42 12.28 24.39
CA ASP A 112 3.41 10.87 24.80
C ASP A 112 4.19 9.99 23.80
N PRO A 113 5.12 9.14 24.26
CA PRO A 113 5.89 8.26 23.38
C PRO A 113 5.03 7.27 22.57
N THR A 114 3.87 6.87 23.11
CA THR A 114 2.92 5.98 22.44
C THR A 114 2.24 6.70 21.28
N ASP A 115 1.80 7.95 21.50
CA ASP A 115 1.15 8.76 20.47
C ASP A 115 2.13 9.07 19.34
N ARG A 116 3.39 9.37 19.69
CA ARG A 116 4.49 9.56 18.71
C ARG A 116 4.71 8.33 17.84
N ARG A 117 4.76 7.15 18.45
CA ARG A 117 4.94 5.90 17.71
C ARG A 117 3.74 5.58 16.81
N ILE A 118 2.52 5.82 17.28
CA ILE A 118 1.30 5.67 16.45
C ILE A 118 1.36 6.61 15.23
N ALA A 119 1.78 7.87 15.44
CA ALA A 119 1.97 8.82 14.35
C ALA A 119 3.09 8.41 13.40
N GLU A 120 4.24 7.94 13.91
CA GLU A 120 5.35 7.43 13.10
C GLU A 120 4.91 6.26 12.20
N ASP A 121 4.21 5.28 12.78
CA ASP A 121 3.71 4.11 12.05
C ASP A 121 2.72 4.54 10.96
N ALA A 122 1.74 5.40 11.28
CA ALA A 122 0.76 5.91 10.31
C ALA A 122 1.41 6.72 9.19
N MET A 123 2.38 7.57 9.49
CA MET A 123 3.08 8.40 8.50
C MET A 123 3.88 7.60 7.48
N LEU A 124 4.37 6.41 7.83
CA LEU A 124 4.99 5.50 6.86
C LEU A 124 3.95 4.95 5.87
N GLU A 125 2.72 4.74 6.32
CA GLU A 125 1.59 4.27 5.52
C GLU A 125 1.04 5.39 4.60
N GLU A 126 0.94 6.64 5.08
CA GLU A 126 0.39 7.77 4.28
C GLU A 126 1.18 8.09 3.01
N ARG A 127 2.50 7.89 3.04
CA ARG A 127 3.34 8.08 1.85
C ARG A 127 2.98 7.09 0.74
N ASP A 128 2.63 5.86 1.13
CA ASP A 128 2.21 4.82 0.21
C ASP A 128 0.79 5.14 -0.31
N HIS A 129 -0.10 5.69 0.53
CA HIS A 129 -1.43 6.17 0.12
C HIS A 129 -1.34 7.26 -0.96
N ALA A 130 -0.50 8.28 -0.78
CA ALA A 130 -0.33 9.36 -1.74
C ALA A 130 0.09 8.86 -3.14
N ILE A 131 0.96 7.85 -3.21
CA ILE A 131 1.41 7.23 -4.47
C ILE A 131 0.25 6.47 -5.14
N VAL A 132 -0.50 5.71 -4.36
CA VAL A 132 -1.66 4.95 -4.85
C VAL A 132 -2.74 5.90 -5.38
N LEU A 133 -3.04 6.98 -4.65
CA LEU A 133 -4.04 7.97 -5.06
C LEU A 133 -3.64 8.72 -6.34
N ARG A 134 -2.37 9.12 -6.47
CA ARG A 134 -1.84 9.71 -7.71
C ARG A 134 -2.05 8.77 -8.90
N THR A 135 -1.84 7.47 -8.69
CA THR A 135 -2.02 6.45 -9.72
C THR A 135 -3.51 6.27 -10.06
N LEU A 136 -4.40 6.26 -9.06
CA LEU A 136 -5.85 6.16 -9.26
C LEU A 136 -6.43 7.39 -9.98
N ALA A 137 -5.92 8.60 -9.69
CA ALA A 137 -6.34 9.85 -10.33
C ALA A 137 -5.85 10.01 -11.78
N GLY A 138 -5.12 9.02 -12.32
CA GLY A 138 -4.61 9.07 -13.70
C GLY A 138 -3.31 9.87 -13.87
N GLY A 139 -2.59 10.13 -12.77
CA GLY A 139 -1.25 10.71 -12.82
C GLY A 139 -0.24 9.77 -13.49
N ALA A 140 0.79 10.34 -14.12
CA ALA A 140 1.86 9.56 -14.75
C ALA A 140 2.57 8.66 -13.72
N ILE A 141 2.80 7.39 -14.10
CA ILE A 141 3.58 6.42 -13.33
C ILE A 141 4.97 7.01 -13.07
N PRO A 142 5.37 7.28 -11.81
CA PRO A 142 6.75 7.66 -11.54
C PRO A 142 7.66 6.49 -11.96
N THR A 143 8.85 6.82 -12.45
CA THR A 143 9.80 5.95 -13.17
C THR A 143 9.90 4.49 -12.68
N PRO A 144 10.38 3.53 -13.53
CA PRO A 144 10.41 2.08 -13.23
C PRO A 144 10.99 1.68 -11.87
N ARG A 145 11.90 2.49 -11.31
CA ARG A 145 12.47 2.29 -9.96
C ARG A 145 11.46 2.54 -8.84
N SER A 146 10.61 3.56 -8.96
CA SER A 146 9.62 3.90 -7.93
C SER A 146 8.44 2.94 -7.92
N THR A 147 8.05 2.42 -9.09
CA THR A 147 7.07 1.33 -9.21
C THR A 147 7.62 0.03 -8.63
N LEU A 148 8.91 -0.28 -8.87
CA LEU A 148 9.58 -1.40 -8.22
C LEU A 148 9.63 -1.22 -6.70
N ASP A 149 9.91 -0.04 -6.17
CA ASP A 149 10.02 0.19 -4.72
C ASP A 149 8.65 0.04 -4.01
N THR A 150 7.58 0.54 -4.63
CA THR A 150 6.19 0.34 -4.16
C THR A 150 5.75 -1.13 -4.25
N ILE A 151 6.20 -1.87 -5.26
CA ILE A 151 5.90 -3.31 -5.42
C ILE A 151 6.77 -4.17 -4.48
N LEU A 152 8.01 -3.81 -4.24
CA LEU A 152 8.92 -4.52 -3.32
C LEU A 152 8.53 -4.29 -1.85
N ARG A 153 7.93 -3.14 -1.51
CA ARG A 153 7.30 -2.93 -0.20
C ARG A 153 6.06 -3.81 0.03
N ARG A 154 5.39 -4.24 -1.06
CA ARG A 154 4.17 -5.06 -1.03
C ARG A 154 4.36 -6.49 -0.52
N GLU A 155 5.59 -7.03 -0.47
CA GLU A 155 5.84 -8.40 0.04
C GLU A 155 5.92 -8.49 1.57
N ARG A 156 5.98 -7.37 2.30
CA ARG A 156 6.02 -7.41 3.77
C ARG A 156 4.65 -7.37 4.46
N TRP A 157 3.55 -7.12 3.74
CA TRP A 157 2.27 -6.77 4.37
C TRP A 157 1.31 -7.94 4.65
N HIS A 158 1.79 -9.18 4.53
CA HIS A 158 1.17 -10.43 4.98
C HIS A 158 -0.15 -10.90 4.31
N VAL A 159 -0.04 -12.08 3.69
CA VAL A 159 -0.84 -13.30 3.95
C VAL A 159 -2.34 -13.09 4.24
N ARG A 160 -3.15 -13.10 3.17
CA ARG A 160 -4.40 -13.89 3.03
C ARG A 160 -5.09 -13.48 1.72
N GLY A 161 -5.05 -14.35 0.72
CA GLY A 161 -5.88 -14.21 -0.49
C GLY A 161 -5.10 -14.35 -1.79
N HIS A 162 -4.91 -15.60 -2.23
CA HIS A 162 -4.66 -16.01 -3.62
C HIS A 162 -3.45 -15.40 -4.34
N GLY A 163 -2.25 -15.84 -3.95
CA GLY A 163 -0.98 -15.56 -4.63
C GLY A 163 -0.61 -16.60 -5.69
N TRP A 164 -1.33 -16.68 -6.81
CA TRP A 164 -0.95 -17.58 -7.93
C TRP A 164 -0.20 -16.86 -9.06
N ILE A 165 -0.38 -15.55 -9.19
CA ILE A 165 0.24 -14.72 -10.23
C ILE A 165 1.58 -14.13 -9.76
N GLY A 166 1.76 -13.92 -8.46
CA GLY A 166 3.04 -13.48 -7.88
C GLY A 166 4.10 -14.56 -8.05
N ASP A 167 3.80 -15.79 -7.63
CA ASP A 167 4.75 -16.91 -7.66
C ASP A 167 5.19 -17.30 -9.08
N ALA A 168 4.28 -17.21 -10.06
CA ALA A 168 4.60 -17.45 -11.47
C ALA A 168 5.53 -16.36 -12.06
N ILE A 169 5.33 -15.10 -11.67
CA ILE A 169 6.15 -13.96 -12.15
C ILE A 169 7.51 -13.94 -11.46
N TYR A 170 7.57 -14.23 -10.14
CA TYR A 170 8.82 -14.38 -9.41
C TYR A 170 9.64 -15.56 -9.91
N GLY A 171 9.01 -16.71 -10.22
CA GLY A 171 9.72 -17.85 -10.79
C GLY A 171 10.34 -17.56 -12.16
N VAL A 172 9.62 -16.85 -13.02
CA VAL A 172 10.16 -16.39 -14.31
C VAL A 172 11.28 -15.37 -14.13
N ASN A 173 11.16 -14.45 -13.17
CA ASN A 173 12.17 -13.41 -12.92
C ASN A 173 13.46 -13.97 -12.29
N ASP A 174 13.36 -14.92 -11.36
CA ASP A 174 14.51 -15.55 -10.71
C ASP A 174 15.26 -16.50 -11.69
N GLY A 175 14.51 -17.18 -12.56
CA GLY A 175 15.08 -17.95 -13.68
C GLY A 175 15.80 -17.09 -14.71
N LEU A 176 15.29 -15.89 -15.02
CA LEU A 176 15.94 -14.95 -15.95
C LEU A 176 17.16 -14.28 -15.32
N GLY A 177 17.11 -13.91 -14.04
CA GLY A 177 18.23 -13.30 -13.31
C GLY A 177 19.41 -14.26 -13.11
N ALA A 178 19.14 -15.49 -12.68
CA ALA A 178 20.18 -16.51 -12.49
C ALA A 178 20.89 -16.86 -13.80
N VAL A 179 20.13 -17.00 -14.89
CA VAL A 179 20.72 -17.32 -16.18
C VAL A 179 21.44 -16.12 -16.79
N PHE A 180 20.92 -14.90 -16.63
CA PHE A 180 21.63 -13.69 -17.05
C PHE A 180 22.96 -13.55 -16.30
N GLY A 181 23.00 -13.85 -15.00
CA GLY A 181 24.22 -13.87 -14.19
C GLY A 181 25.24 -14.91 -14.66
N ILE A 182 24.80 -16.16 -14.90
CA ILE A 182 25.68 -17.24 -15.38
C ILE A 182 26.21 -16.94 -16.79
N VAL A 183 25.36 -16.45 -17.69
CA VAL A 183 25.72 -16.11 -19.08
C VAL A 183 26.66 -14.91 -19.11
N SER A 184 26.39 -13.87 -18.32
CA SER A 184 27.26 -12.69 -18.22
C SER A 184 28.60 -13.06 -17.58
N GLY A 185 28.60 -13.93 -16.57
CA GLY A 185 29.81 -14.45 -15.94
C GLY A 185 30.66 -15.31 -16.88
N MET A 186 30.04 -16.25 -17.61
CA MET A 186 30.75 -17.05 -18.62
C MET A 186 31.22 -16.20 -19.80
N ALA A 187 30.42 -15.26 -20.30
CA ALA A 187 30.79 -14.39 -21.40
C ALA A 187 31.99 -13.50 -21.04
N GLY A 188 32.05 -13.01 -19.79
CA GLY A 188 33.20 -12.27 -19.27
C GLY A 188 34.46 -13.13 -19.11
N TYR A 189 34.31 -14.43 -18.84
CA TYR A 189 35.44 -15.36 -18.68
C TYR A 189 35.95 -15.92 -20.01
N THR A 190 35.06 -16.23 -20.97
CA THR A 190 35.43 -16.88 -22.25
C THR A 190 35.52 -15.90 -23.44
N GLY A 191 35.29 -14.60 -23.22
CA GLY A 191 35.33 -13.58 -24.28
C GLY A 191 34.09 -13.54 -25.19
N GLY A 192 32.96 -14.10 -24.75
CA GLY A 192 31.68 -14.07 -25.46
C GLY A 192 31.62 -15.00 -26.68
N SER A 193 31.17 -16.24 -26.47
CA SER A 193 30.92 -17.22 -27.54
C SER A 193 29.41 -17.40 -27.75
N GLU A 194 28.96 -17.63 -29.00
CA GLU A 194 27.57 -18.00 -29.32
C GLU A 194 27.09 -19.22 -28.51
N VAL A 195 28.00 -20.12 -28.13
CA VAL A 195 27.70 -21.30 -27.31
C VAL A 195 27.22 -20.91 -25.91
N VAL A 196 27.77 -19.85 -25.33
CA VAL A 196 27.39 -19.34 -23.99
C VAL A 196 26.01 -18.69 -24.04
N LEU A 197 25.71 -17.95 -25.11
CA LEU A 197 24.39 -17.37 -25.34
C LEU A 197 23.32 -18.45 -25.59
N ALA A 198 23.63 -19.44 -26.41
CA ALA A 198 22.74 -20.56 -26.69
C ALA A 198 22.46 -21.42 -25.44
N ALA A 199 23.48 -21.69 -24.63
CA ALA A 199 23.32 -22.40 -23.35
C ALA A 199 22.48 -21.59 -22.35
N GLY A 200 22.67 -20.27 -22.32
CA GLY A 200 21.83 -19.34 -21.55
C GLY A 200 20.36 -19.39 -21.96
N LEU A 201 20.08 -19.24 -23.25
CA LEU A 201 18.71 -19.24 -23.75
C LEU A 201 18.01 -20.59 -23.52
N ALA A 202 18.74 -21.70 -23.66
CA ALA A 202 18.21 -23.03 -23.36
C ALA A 202 17.92 -23.20 -21.86
N GLY A 203 18.78 -22.66 -20.98
CA GLY A 203 18.61 -22.70 -19.53
C GLY A 203 17.40 -21.90 -19.04
N THR A 204 17.16 -20.70 -19.58
CA THR A 204 15.97 -19.89 -19.20
C THR A 204 14.68 -20.58 -19.61
N LEU A 205 14.63 -21.15 -20.82
CA LEU A 205 13.47 -21.88 -21.32
C LEU A 205 13.19 -23.14 -20.50
N ALA A 206 14.22 -23.91 -20.15
CA ALA A 206 14.08 -25.10 -19.31
C ALA A 206 13.57 -24.76 -17.90
N SER A 207 14.09 -23.70 -17.28
CA SER A 207 13.66 -23.24 -15.95
C SER A 207 12.22 -22.72 -15.96
N ALA A 208 11.85 -21.91 -16.95
CA ALA A 208 10.48 -21.40 -17.08
C ALA A 208 9.45 -22.53 -17.25
N LEU A 209 9.78 -23.54 -18.06
CA LEU A 209 8.91 -24.71 -18.28
C LEU A 209 8.80 -25.59 -17.02
N SER A 210 9.90 -25.81 -16.29
CA SER A 210 9.90 -26.59 -15.04
C SER A 210 9.05 -25.93 -13.96
N MET A 211 9.18 -24.62 -13.79
CA MET A 211 8.43 -23.86 -12.79
C MET A 211 6.95 -23.73 -13.15
N GLY A 212 6.62 -23.56 -14.44
CA GLY A 212 5.24 -23.57 -14.92
C GLY A 212 4.55 -24.93 -14.70
N ALA A 213 5.27 -26.03 -14.92
CA ALA A 213 4.76 -27.37 -14.65
C ALA A 213 4.54 -27.61 -13.14
N GLY A 214 5.44 -27.14 -12.27
CA GLY A 214 5.30 -27.22 -10.82
C GLY A 214 4.09 -26.47 -10.28
N ALA A 215 3.85 -25.24 -10.75
CA ALA A 215 2.69 -24.43 -10.38
C ALA A 215 1.37 -25.06 -10.85
N TYR A 216 1.33 -25.64 -12.05
CA TYR A 216 0.16 -26.34 -12.57
C TYR A 216 -0.17 -27.60 -11.77
N LEU A 217 0.83 -28.40 -11.41
CA LEU A 217 0.64 -29.62 -10.61
C LEU A 217 0.20 -29.30 -9.17
N SER A 218 0.73 -28.24 -8.55
CA SER A 218 0.33 -27.82 -7.20
C SER A 218 -1.11 -27.30 -7.17
N SER A 219 -1.51 -26.50 -8.17
CA SER A 219 -2.89 -26.01 -8.34
C SER A 219 -3.89 -27.16 -8.55
N LYS A 220 -3.45 -28.23 -9.22
CA LYS A 220 -4.28 -29.42 -9.44
C LYS A 220 -4.43 -30.27 -8.17
N SER A 221 -3.38 -30.42 -7.34
CA SER A 221 -3.49 -31.21 -6.11
C SER A 221 -4.34 -30.51 -5.03
N GLU A 222 -4.31 -29.18 -4.94
CA GLU A 222 -5.21 -28.42 -4.04
C GLU A 222 -6.69 -28.51 -4.43
N ARG A 223 -7.00 -28.91 -5.67
CA ARG A 223 -8.38 -29.13 -6.14
C ARG A 223 -8.86 -30.57 -5.96
N GLU A 224 -7.95 -31.49 -5.68
CA GLU A 224 -8.24 -32.93 -5.50
C GLU A 224 -8.18 -33.37 -4.03
N VAL A 225 -7.90 -32.44 -3.09
CA VAL A 225 -8.00 -32.61 -1.62
C VAL A 225 -9.26 -31.91 -1.11
#